data_AF-A0A7K8ALE2-F1
#
_entry.id   AF-A0A7K8ALE2-F1
#
_cell.length_a   1.000
_cell.length_b   1.000
_cell.length_c   1.000
_cell.angle_alpha   90.00
_cell.angle_beta   90.00
_cell.angle_gamma   90.00
#
_symmetry.space_group_name_H-M   'P 1'
#
loop_
_entity.id
_entity.type
_entity.pdbx_description
1 polymer ?
#
loop_
_entity_poly.entity_id
_entity_poly.type
_entity_poly.pdbx_seq_one_letter_code
_entity_poly.pdbx_strand_id
1 'polypeptide(L)'
;MEDALKRALGTAVLRPTGHTGGGCISQGRSYDTDHGRVCVKSNSRSEARRMFLGEMASLEAILKTQTIKVPKPIKVIDLPGGSTAFVMEHLEMGGLSRHSALLGTQLADLHLHNQQLRKKMKKEGTTVGKGQGQVEVQFVDRFGFHTVTCCGYLPQVNDWQSDWVTFFARQRIQPQMDMVEKKSGDREARELWAQLQVGAIPSVL
;
A
#
# COMPACT_ATOMS: atom_id res chain seq x y z
N MET A 1 8.38 24.08 -6.09
CA MET A 1 7.37 23.03 -5.77
C MET A 1 6.04 23.34 -6.45
N GLU A 2 5.47 24.53 -6.24
CA GLU A 2 4.18 24.92 -6.83
C GLU A 2 4.10 24.75 -8.35
N ASP A 3 5.06 25.28 -9.12
CA ASP A 3 5.00 25.14 -10.59
C ASP A 3 5.10 23.69 -11.06
N ALA A 4 5.85 22.84 -10.34
CA ALA A 4 5.95 21.42 -10.64
C ALA A 4 4.62 20.71 -10.40
N LEU A 5 3.92 21.03 -9.30
CA LEU A 5 2.59 20.53 -9.00
C LEU A 5 1.55 21.02 -10.03
N LYS A 6 1.54 22.32 -10.35
CA LYS A 6 0.65 22.91 -11.36
C LYS A 6 0.80 22.23 -12.72
N ARG A 7 2.05 22.09 -13.20
CA ARG A 7 2.34 21.38 -14.46
C ARG A 7 1.93 19.91 -14.41
N ALA A 8 2.25 19.21 -13.32
CA ALA A 8 1.98 17.79 -13.22
C ALA A 8 0.49 17.44 -13.15
N LEU A 9 -0.30 18.34 -12.55
CA LEU A 9 -1.74 18.18 -12.36
C LEU A 9 -2.57 18.88 -13.44
N GLY A 10 -1.94 19.67 -14.33
CA GLY A 10 -2.67 20.44 -15.34
C GLY A 10 -3.63 21.47 -14.74
N THR A 11 -3.26 22.05 -13.60
CA THR A 11 -4.07 23.06 -12.89
C THR A 11 -3.47 24.46 -13.04
N ALA A 12 -4.34 25.45 -13.25
CA ALA A 12 -3.96 26.86 -13.15
C ALA A 12 -3.90 27.36 -11.70
N VAL A 13 -4.63 26.71 -10.79
CA VAL A 13 -4.82 27.13 -9.40
C VAL A 13 -4.20 26.12 -8.43
N LEU A 14 -3.37 26.61 -7.49
CA LEU A 14 -2.88 25.78 -6.40
C LEU A 14 -2.85 26.64 -5.13
N ARG A 15 -3.90 26.55 -4.31
CA ARG A 15 -4.04 27.37 -3.09
C ARG A 15 -3.92 26.48 -1.86
N PRO A 16 -2.95 26.70 -0.95
CA PRO A 16 -2.89 25.97 0.30
C PRO A 16 -4.16 26.20 1.13
N THR A 17 -4.74 25.12 1.66
CA THR A 17 -6.00 25.17 2.41
C THR A 17 -5.81 25.36 3.92
N GLY A 18 -4.57 25.54 4.39
CA GLY A 18 -4.21 25.56 5.81
C GLY A 18 -4.22 24.18 6.49
N HIS A 19 -4.83 23.16 5.89
CA HIS A 19 -4.80 21.79 6.39
C HIS A 19 -3.42 21.17 6.19
N THR A 20 -2.65 21.12 7.28
CA THR A 20 -1.37 20.41 7.36
C THR A 20 -1.57 19.09 8.10
N GLY A 21 -1.34 17.97 7.41
CA GLY A 21 -1.26 16.64 8.01
C GLY A 21 0.20 16.23 8.09
N GLY A 22 0.88 16.52 9.20
CA GLY A 22 2.22 16.01 9.43
C GLY A 22 2.16 14.53 9.82
N GLY A 23 2.52 13.62 8.91
CA GLY A 23 2.82 12.24 9.31
C GLY A 23 4.21 12.18 9.96
N CYS A 24 4.51 11.13 10.71
CA CYS A 24 5.82 10.94 11.36
C CYS A 24 7.02 11.01 10.39
N ILE A 25 6.78 10.81 9.10
CA ILE A 25 7.81 10.59 8.07
C ILE A 25 7.74 11.60 6.92
N SER A 26 6.54 12.08 6.56
CA SER A 26 6.33 12.93 5.38
C SER A 26 5.45 14.12 5.73
N GLN A 27 5.72 15.24 5.06
CA GLN A 27 4.89 16.44 5.21
C GLN A 27 3.67 16.31 4.30
N GLY A 28 2.47 16.33 4.87
CA GLY A 28 1.21 16.36 4.15
C GLY A 28 0.60 17.76 4.14
N ARG A 29 0.17 18.24 2.98
CA ARG A 29 -0.58 19.49 2.81
C ARG A 29 -1.71 19.32 1.82
N SER A 30 -2.82 20.01 2.04
CA SER A 30 -3.94 20.03 1.09
C SER A 30 -4.00 21.33 0.32
N TYR A 31 -4.33 21.23 -0.97
CA TYR A 31 -4.41 22.36 -1.90
C TYR A 31 -5.75 22.35 -2.63
N ASP A 32 -6.38 23.52 -2.74
CA ASP A 32 -7.49 23.74 -3.67
C ASP A 32 -6.92 23.96 -5.08
N THR A 33 -7.47 23.21 -6.04
CA THR A 33 -7.19 23.36 -7.48
C THR A 33 -8.47 23.71 -8.24
N ASP A 34 -8.33 24.04 -9.52
CA ASP A 34 -9.46 24.20 -10.44
C ASP A 34 -10.21 22.87 -10.70
N HIS A 35 -9.61 21.72 -10.40
CA HIS A 35 -10.19 20.37 -10.52
C HIS A 35 -10.65 19.77 -9.19
N GLY A 36 -10.73 20.58 -8.13
CA GLY A 36 -11.07 20.15 -6.78
C GLY A 36 -9.87 20.05 -5.84
N ARG A 37 -10.12 19.61 -4.61
CA ARG A 37 -9.10 19.60 -3.55
C ARG A 37 -8.23 18.34 -3.61
N VAL A 38 -6.92 18.52 -3.48
CA VAL A 38 -5.93 17.43 -3.46
C VAL A 38 -5.12 17.44 -2.18
N CYS A 39 -4.66 16.27 -1.76
CA CYS A 39 -3.68 16.10 -0.69
C CYS A 39 -2.32 15.74 -1.31
N VAL A 40 -1.26 16.41 -0.86
CA VAL A 40 0.11 16.22 -1.33
C VAL A 40 0.97 15.82 -0.13
N LYS A 41 1.57 14.62 -0.21
CA LYS A 41 2.66 14.19 0.67
C LYS A 41 3.99 14.51 0.01
N SER A 42 4.96 15.05 0.75
CA SER A 42 6.30 15.33 0.25
C SER A 42 7.38 14.81 1.20
N ASN A 43 8.48 14.31 0.64
CA ASN A 43 9.63 13.79 1.38
C ASN A 43 10.93 13.99 0.58
N SER A 44 12.02 14.38 1.25
CA SER A 44 13.33 14.67 0.66
C SER A 44 14.35 13.54 0.77
N ARG A 45 14.00 12.40 1.39
CA ARG A 45 14.89 11.23 1.43
C ARG A 45 14.97 10.55 0.07
N SER A 46 16.12 9.94 -0.23
CA SER A 46 16.37 9.16 -1.45
C SER A 46 15.34 8.04 -1.68
N GLU A 47 14.81 7.46 -0.61
CA GLU A 47 13.85 6.36 -0.67
C GLU A 47 12.41 6.82 -0.92
N ALA A 48 12.14 8.13 -0.81
CA ALA A 48 10.79 8.70 -0.90
C ALA A 48 10.07 8.29 -2.17
N ARG A 49 10.78 8.29 -3.31
CA ARG A 49 10.20 7.92 -4.60
C ARG A 49 9.71 6.48 -4.63
N ARG A 50 10.51 5.54 -4.12
CA ARG A 50 10.13 4.12 -4.04
C ARG A 50 8.92 3.95 -3.11
N MET A 51 8.98 4.57 -1.93
CA MET A 51 7.90 4.55 -0.94
C MET A 51 6.58 5.05 -1.54
N PHE A 52 6.59 6.20 -2.21
CA PHE A 52 5.40 6.78 -2.81
C PHE A 52 4.87 6.00 -4.01
N LEU A 53 5.73 5.41 -4.85
CA LEU A 53 5.28 4.49 -5.90
C LEU A 53 4.59 3.24 -5.32
N GLY A 54 5.15 2.67 -4.24
CA GLY A 54 4.54 1.54 -3.54
C GLY A 54 3.20 1.90 -2.91
N GLU A 55 3.10 3.09 -2.29
CA GLU A 55 1.86 3.60 -1.72
C GLU A 55 0.80 3.84 -2.82
N MET A 56 1.18 4.45 -3.94
CA MET A 56 0.31 4.70 -5.09
C MET A 56 -0.28 3.39 -5.62
N ALA A 57 0.57 2.40 -5.91
CA ALA A 57 0.13 1.08 -6.39
C ALA A 57 -0.76 0.34 -5.38
N SER A 58 -0.50 0.50 -4.07
CA SER A 58 -1.33 -0.09 -3.01
C SER A 58 -2.73 0.54 -2.98
N LEU A 59 -2.81 1.87 -3.07
CA LEU A 59 -4.08 2.59 -3.13
C LEU A 59 -4.87 2.24 -4.40
N GLU A 60 -4.20 2.13 -5.55
CA GLU A 60 -4.82 1.66 -6.80
C GLU A 60 -5.39 0.24 -6.64
N ALA A 61 -4.65 -0.67 -6.01
CA ALA A 61 -5.10 -2.04 -5.77
C ALA A 61 -6.33 -2.07 -4.86
N ILE A 62 -6.34 -1.31 -3.76
CA ILE A 62 -7.51 -1.24 -2.86
C ILE A 62 -8.71 -0.60 -3.58
N LEU A 63 -8.48 0.50 -4.31
CA LEU A 63 -9.53 1.22 -5.04
C LEU A 63 -10.24 0.31 -6.06
N LYS A 64 -9.49 -0.54 -6.78
CA LYS A 64 -10.04 -1.51 -7.74
C LYS A 64 -10.96 -2.54 -7.11
N THR A 65 -10.84 -2.82 -5.81
CA THR A 65 -11.74 -3.77 -5.13
C THR A 65 -13.14 -3.20 -4.91
N GLN A 66 -13.28 -1.87 -4.91
CA GLN A 66 -14.54 -1.15 -4.62
C GLN A 66 -15.19 -1.55 -3.27
N THR A 67 -14.40 -1.99 -2.30
CA THR A 67 -14.89 -2.47 -0.99
C THR A 67 -14.89 -1.38 0.07
N ILE A 68 -13.76 -0.70 0.25
CA ILE A 68 -13.52 0.32 1.27
C ILE A 68 -13.09 1.64 0.63
N LYS A 69 -13.51 2.75 1.23
CA LYS A 69 -13.10 4.09 0.77
C LYS A 69 -11.61 4.32 1.06
N VAL A 70 -10.87 4.66 0.01
CA VAL A 70 -9.47 5.10 0.06
C VAL A 70 -9.30 6.37 -0.79
N PRO A 71 -8.32 7.24 -0.51
CA PRO A 71 -8.05 8.38 -1.37
C PRO A 71 -7.62 7.89 -2.76
N LYS A 72 -8.23 8.42 -3.82
CA LYS A 72 -7.79 8.10 -5.18
C LYS A 72 -6.37 8.60 -5.42
N PRO A 73 -5.41 7.72 -5.76
CA PRO A 73 -4.06 8.14 -6.13
C PRO A 73 -4.09 8.91 -7.44
N ILE A 74 -3.28 9.97 -7.55
CA ILE A 74 -3.20 10.80 -8.75
C ILE A 74 -1.84 10.68 -9.42
N LYS A 75 -0.75 10.99 -8.69
CA LYS A 75 0.60 10.97 -9.29
C LYS A 75 1.73 11.01 -8.26
N VAL A 76 2.85 10.37 -8.59
CA VAL A 76 4.14 10.60 -7.94
C VAL A 76 5.01 11.49 -8.82
N ILE A 77 5.59 12.55 -8.25
CA ILE A 77 6.38 13.54 -8.98
C ILE A 77 7.68 13.87 -8.26
N ASP A 78 8.74 14.04 -9.04
CA ASP A 78 10.01 14.55 -8.53
C ASP A 78 9.96 16.09 -8.54
N LEU A 79 10.30 16.70 -7.42
CA LEU A 79 10.26 18.13 -7.19
C LEU A 79 11.67 18.73 -7.31
N PRO A 80 11.77 20.03 -7.68
CA PRO A 80 13.04 20.76 -7.60
C PRO A 80 13.65 20.65 -6.19
N GLY A 81 14.97 20.49 -6.12
CA GLY A 81 15.69 20.30 -4.86
C GLY A 81 15.77 18.85 -4.37
N GLY A 82 15.43 17.86 -5.22
CA GLY A 82 15.66 16.44 -4.94
C GLY A 82 14.63 15.77 -4.03
N SER A 83 13.50 16.44 -3.76
CA SER A 83 12.39 15.83 -3.02
C SER A 83 11.39 15.16 -3.95
N THR A 84 10.63 14.21 -3.45
CA THR A 84 9.51 13.59 -4.18
C THR A 84 8.20 13.94 -3.49
N ALA A 85 7.15 14.11 -4.29
CA ALA A 85 5.79 14.26 -3.81
C ALA A 85 4.85 13.19 -4.36
N PHE A 86 3.84 12.84 -3.56
CA PHE A 86 2.72 11.99 -3.91
C PHE A 86 1.42 12.77 -3.76
N VAL A 87 0.69 12.90 -4.86
CA VAL A 87 -0.59 13.60 -4.93
C VAL A 87 -1.72 12.57 -4.97
N MET A 88 -2.75 12.80 -4.16
CA MET A 88 -3.95 11.98 -4.07
C MET A 88 -5.19 12.85 -3.80
N GLU A 89 -6.38 12.27 -3.92
CA GLU A 89 -7.64 12.87 -3.49
C GLU A 89 -7.56 13.36 -2.04
N HIS A 90 -8.06 14.57 -1.79
CA HIS A 90 -8.30 15.01 -0.42
C HIS A 90 -9.59 14.39 0.12
N LEU A 91 -9.48 13.69 1.25
CA LEU A 91 -10.64 13.19 1.97
C LEU A 91 -11.02 14.15 3.08
N GLU A 92 -12.29 14.56 3.09
CA GLU A 92 -12.90 15.25 4.22
C GLU A 92 -13.08 14.24 5.36
N MET A 93 -12.12 14.23 6.29
CA MET A 93 -12.09 13.30 7.40
C MET A 93 -13.04 13.76 8.51
N GLY A 94 -13.82 12.82 9.04
CA GLY A 94 -14.71 13.05 10.18
C GLY A 94 -14.61 11.94 11.22
N GLY A 95 -15.31 12.11 12.33
CA GLY A 95 -15.37 11.09 13.38
C GLY A 95 -15.94 9.76 12.87
N LEU A 96 -15.28 8.66 13.25
CA LEU A 96 -15.61 7.31 12.77
C LEU A 96 -16.73 6.64 13.58
N SER A 97 -17.09 7.16 14.76
CA SER A 97 -17.97 6.48 15.73
C SER A 97 -19.26 5.92 15.14
N ARG A 98 -19.97 6.71 14.31
CA ARG A 98 -21.21 6.29 13.64
C ARG A 98 -21.02 5.33 12.46
N HIS A 99 -19.79 5.14 12.00
CA HIS A 99 -19.43 4.35 10.81
C HIS A 99 -18.54 3.13 11.13
N SER A 100 -18.19 2.87 12.39
CA SER A 100 -17.28 1.77 12.77
C SER A 100 -17.77 0.38 12.32
N ALA A 101 -19.06 0.11 12.43
CA ALA A 101 -19.64 -1.17 11.99
C ALA A 101 -19.56 -1.34 10.46
N LEU A 102 -19.82 -0.26 9.71
CA LEU A 102 -19.67 -0.24 8.26
C LEU A 102 -18.21 -0.43 7.86
N LEU A 103 -17.27 0.23 8.54
CA LEU A 103 -15.83 0.05 8.30
C LEU A 103 -15.43 -1.42 8.49
N GLY A 104 -15.88 -2.06 9.57
CA GLY A 104 -15.59 -3.48 9.82
C GLY A 104 -16.10 -4.38 8.70
N THR A 105 -17.30 -4.11 8.18
CA THR A 105 -17.89 -4.84 7.04
C THR A 105 -17.06 -4.64 5.78
N GLN A 106 -16.77 -3.39 5.42
CA GLN A 106 -16.00 -3.05 4.21
C GLN A 106 -14.56 -3.61 4.25
N LEU A 107 -13.94 -3.64 5.44
CA LEU A 107 -12.62 -4.23 5.61
C LEU A 107 -12.65 -5.76 5.47
N ALA A 108 -13.70 -6.43 5.96
CA ALA A 108 -13.90 -7.85 5.74
C ALA A 108 -14.11 -8.16 4.24
N ASP A 109 -14.89 -7.34 3.54
CA ASP A 109 -15.08 -7.45 2.09
C ASP A 109 -13.75 -7.28 1.34
N LEU A 110 -12.91 -6.32 1.74
CA LEU A 110 -11.57 -6.15 1.18
C LEU A 110 -10.74 -7.43 1.31
N HIS A 111 -10.69 -8.02 2.51
CA HIS A 111 -9.93 -9.26 2.76
C HIS A 111 -10.48 -10.46 1.96
N LEU A 112 -11.80 -10.54 1.78
CA LEU A 112 -12.45 -11.64 1.06
C LEU A 112 -12.45 -11.48 -0.46
N HIS A 113 -12.19 -10.28 -0.98
CA HIS A 113 -12.28 -9.95 -2.41
C HIS A 113 -11.55 -10.95 -3.32
N ASN A 114 -10.27 -11.26 -3.02
CA ASN A 114 -9.50 -12.21 -3.84
C ASN A 114 -10.09 -13.63 -3.78
N GLN A 115 -10.59 -14.07 -2.62
CA GLN A 115 -11.27 -15.37 -2.50
C GLN A 115 -12.57 -15.40 -3.31
N GLN A 116 -13.30 -14.29 -3.37
CA GLN A 116 -14.51 -14.15 -4.19
C GLN A 116 -14.18 -14.22 -5.69
N LEU A 117 -13.10 -13.57 -6.15
CA LEU A 117 -12.59 -13.69 -7.53
C LEU A 117 -12.30 -15.15 -7.88
N ARG A 118 -11.63 -15.90 -6.99
CA ARG A 118 -11.38 -17.34 -7.18
C ARG A 118 -12.67 -18.12 -7.39
N LYS A 119 -13.69 -17.87 -6.54
CA LYS A 119 -14.99 -18.54 -6.63
C LYS A 119 -15.71 -18.19 -7.93
N LYS A 120 -15.67 -16.93 -8.37
CA LYS A 120 -16.27 -16.46 -9.62
C LYS A 120 -15.61 -17.12 -10.84
N MET A 121 -14.28 -17.10 -10.92
CA MET A 121 -13.54 -17.73 -12.00
C MET A 121 -13.81 -19.24 -12.11
N LYS A 122 -13.90 -19.95 -10.97
CA LYS A 122 -14.26 -21.38 -10.96
C LYS A 122 -15.66 -21.64 -11.54
N LYS A 123 -16.65 -20.79 -11.23
CA LYS A 123 -18.02 -20.91 -11.75
C LYS A 123 -18.12 -20.59 -13.25
N GLU A 124 -17.35 -19.61 -13.70
CA GLU A 124 -17.30 -19.22 -15.13
C GLU A 124 -16.63 -20.30 -15.97
N GLY A 125 -15.53 -20.90 -15.49
CA GLY A 125 -14.85 -22.00 -16.18
C GLY A 125 -15.68 -23.28 -16.33
N THR A 126 -16.71 -23.47 -15.51
CA THR A 126 -17.66 -24.59 -15.63
C THR A 126 -18.82 -24.33 -16.61
N THR A 127 -18.97 -23.11 -17.11
CA THR A 127 -20.08 -22.73 -18.00
C THR A 127 -19.60 -22.66 -19.46
N VAL A 128 -19.95 -23.64 -20.29
CA VAL A 128 -19.65 -23.62 -21.73
C VAL A 128 -20.51 -22.55 -22.42
N GLY A 129 -19.88 -21.56 -23.06
CA GLY A 129 -20.58 -20.62 -23.97
C GLY A 129 -20.57 -19.13 -23.60
N LYS A 130 -19.93 -18.70 -22.50
CA LYS A 130 -19.71 -17.25 -22.27
C LYS A 130 -18.38 -16.81 -22.88
N GLY A 131 -18.47 -15.92 -23.87
CA GLY A 131 -17.32 -15.27 -24.48
C GLY A 131 -16.43 -14.60 -23.43
N GLN A 132 -15.15 -14.44 -23.76
CA GLN A 132 -14.11 -13.81 -22.94
C GLN A 132 -14.47 -12.34 -22.66
N GLY A 133 -15.40 -12.10 -21.74
CA GLY A 133 -15.60 -10.79 -21.15
C GLY A 133 -14.33 -10.43 -20.40
N GLN A 134 -13.75 -9.27 -20.72
CA GLN A 134 -12.52 -8.76 -20.11
C GLN A 134 -12.66 -8.76 -18.58
N VAL A 135 -12.11 -9.77 -17.92
CA VAL A 135 -11.94 -9.75 -16.46
C VAL A 135 -10.67 -8.96 -16.20
N GLU A 136 -10.84 -7.68 -15.87
CA GLU A 136 -9.74 -6.72 -15.69
C GLU A 136 -8.86 -7.06 -14.46
N VAL A 137 -9.36 -7.87 -13.52
CA VAL A 137 -8.63 -8.27 -12.30
C VAL A 137 -8.69 -9.80 -12.11
N GLN A 138 -7.53 -10.44 -12.25
CA GLN A 138 -7.38 -11.88 -12.06
C GLN A 138 -7.18 -12.23 -10.57
N PHE A 139 -7.70 -13.39 -10.17
CA PHE A 139 -7.38 -13.99 -8.86
C PHE A 139 -5.88 -14.26 -8.74
N VAL A 140 -5.33 -14.02 -7.55
CA VAL A 140 -3.93 -14.31 -7.22
C VAL A 140 -3.86 -15.42 -6.17
N ASP A 141 -3.13 -16.50 -6.47
CA ASP A 141 -2.97 -17.68 -5.62
C ASP A 141 -1.69 -17.71 -4.78
N ARG A 142 -0.94 -16.61 -4.79
CA ARG A 142 0.34 -16.44 -4.09
C ARG A 142 0.29 -15.23 -3.16
N PHE A 143 1.15 -15.23 -2.15
CA PHE A 143 1.38 -14.13 -1.23
C PHE A 143 2.50 -13.24 -1.77
N GLY A 144 2.28 -11.93 -1.76
CA GLY A 144 3.23 -10.97 -2.32
C GLY A 144 2.52 -9.75 -2.88
N PHE A 145 3.29 -8.91 -3.57
CA PHE A 145 2.78 -7.75 -4.28
C PHE A 145 3.69 -7.42 -5.46
N HIS A 146 3.12 -6.93 -6.56
CA HIS A 146 3.86 -6.70 -7.80
C HIS A 146 4.90 -5.57 -7.72
N THR A 147 4.88 -4.77 -6.66
CA THR A 147 5.84 -3.69 -6.43
C THR A 147 6.31 -3.69 -4.98
N VAL A 148 7.47 -3.06 -4.75
CA VAL A 148 8.01 -2.86 -3.41
C VAL A 148 7.14 -1.83 -2.68
N THR A 149 6.60 -2.24 -1.53
CA THR A 149 5.95 -1.33 -0.58
C THR A 149 6.92 -1.02 0.56
N CYS A 150 6.58 -0.06 1.41
CA CYS A 150 7.43 0.30 2.55
C CYS A 150 6.62 0.36 3.85
N CYS A 151 7.23 -0.09 4.95
CA CYS A 151 6.77 0.22 6.31
C CYS A 151 7.64 1.36 6.85
N GLY A 152 7.12 2.58 6.80
CA GLY A 152 7.95 3.77 6.95
C GLY A 152 9.03 3.83 5.85
N TYR A 153 10.31 3.92 6.23
CA TYR A 153 11.44 3.88 5.28
C TYR A 153 11.93 2.47 4.94
N LEU A 154 11.35 1.44 5.55
CA LEU A 154 11.84 0.06 5.39
C LEU A 154 11.16 -0.58 4.18
N PRO A 155 11.91 -0.89 3.10
CA PRO A 155 11.35 -1.61 1.96
C PRO A 155 10.92 -3.01 2.38
N GLN A 156 9.72 -3.41 1.99
CA GLN A 156 9.18 -4.74 2.21
C GLN A 156 9.49 -5.61 1.00
N VAL A 157 10.06 -6.78 1.24
CA VAL A 157 10.24 -7.80 0.20
C VAL A 157 8.87 -8.37 -0.13
N ASN A 158 8.44 -8.28 -1.39
CA ASN A 158 7.09 -8.64 -1.83
C ASN A 158 7.10 -9.72 -2.91
N ASP A 159 8.24 -10.39 -3.12
CA ASP A 159 8.38 -11.46 -4.10
C ASP A 159 7.35 -12.56 -3.84
N TRP A 160 6.67 -12.98 -4.90
CA TRP A 160 5.58 -13.94 -4.81
C TRP A 160 6.02 -15.27 -4.21
N GLN A 161 5.25 -15.75 -3.23
CA GLN A 161 5.42 -17.04 -2.56
C GLN A 161 4.10 -17.79 -2.56
N SER A 162 4.12 -19.09 -2.83
CA SER A 162 2.91 -19.94 -2.75
C SER A 162 2.53 -20.31 -1.32
N ASP A 163 3.48 -20.24 -0.40
CA ASP A 163 3.30 -20.62 0.98
C ASP A 163 3.37 -19.39 1.92
N TRP A 164 2.37 -19.30 2.81
CA TRP A 164 2.21 -18.17 3.72
C TRP A 164 3.29 -18.15 4.79
N VAL A 165 3.63 -19.31 5.35
CA VAL A 165 4.56 -19.42 6.48
C VAL A 165 5.95 -18.96 6.04
N THR A 166 6.39 -19.42 4.87
CA THR A 166 7.63 -19.03 4.20
C THR A 166 7.64 -17.54 3.88
N PHE A 167 6.56 -17.02 3.28
CA PHE A 167 6.42 -15.60 2.99
C PHE A 167 6.57 -14.75 4.25
N PHE A 168 5.80 -15.06 5.29
CA PHE A 168 5.78 -14.26 6.52
C PHE A 168 7.11 -14.38 7.28
N ALA A 169 7.62 -15.60 7.48
CA ALA A 169 8.87 -15.81 8.20
C ALA A 169 10.06 -15.17 7.48
N ARG A 170 10.23 -15.40 6.17
CA ARG A 170 11.41 -14.94 5.42
C ARG A 170 11.32 -13.51 4.93
N GLN A 171 10.13 -13.01 4.61
CA GLN A 171 9.97 -11.69 3.99
C GLN A 171 9.30 -10.65 4.89
N ARG A 172 8.82 -11.02 6.09
CA ARG A 172 8.32 -10.07 7.10
C ARG A 172 9.14 -10.07 8.38
N ILE A 173 9.40 -11.24 8.97
CA ILE A 173 10.10 -11.33 10.26
C ILE A 173 11.62 -11.29 10.09
N GLN A 174 12.20 -12.15 9.24
CA GLN A 174 13.67 -12.23 9.07
C GLN A 174 14.33 -10.86 8.81
N PRO A 175 13.82 -9.98 7.90
CA PRO A 175 14.47 -8.69 7.68
C PRO A 175 14.48 -7.80 8.92
N GLN A 176 13.44 -7.90 9.77
CA GLN A 176 13.39 -7.18 11.05
C GLN A 176 14.41 -7.73 12.04
N MET A 177 14.56 -9.05 12.11
CA MET A 177 15.59 -9.70 12.94
C MET A 177 17.00 -9.31 12.51
N ASP A 178 17.29 -9.30 11.20
CA ASP A 178 18.58 -8.86 10.67
C ASP A 178 18.88 -7.40 11.04
N MET A 179 17.85 -6.55 11.07
CA MET A 179 18.00 -5.15 11.50
C MET A 179 18.23 -5.01 13.00
N VAL A 180 17.57 -5.83 13.82
CA VAL A 180 17.79 -5.88 15.27
C VAL A 180 19.23 -6.32 15.53
N GLU A 181 19.67 -7.45 14.96
CA GLU A 181 21.03 -7.95 15.12
C GLU A 181 22.08 -6.90 14.72
N LYS A 182 21.90 -6.22 13.58
CA LYS A 182 22.81 -5.17 13.12
C LYS A 182 22.84 -3.92 14.01
N LYS A 183 21.73 -3.56 14.66
CA LYS A 183 21.61 -2.30 15.42
C LYS A 183 21.86 -2.46 16.91
N SER A 184 21.38 -3.54 17.51
CA SER A 184 21.47 -3.78 18.96
C SER A 184 22.48 -4.88 19.31
N GLY A 185 22.87 -5.74 18.37
CA GLY A 185 23.70 -6.91 18.66
C GLY A 185 23.00 -7.92 19.58
N ASP A 186 21.67 -7.92 19.61
CA ASP A 186 20.86 -8.77 20.50
C ASP A 186 20.98 -10.25 20.12
N ARG A 187 21.82 -10.96 20.88
CA ARG A 187 22.12 -12.38 20.66
C ARG A 187 20.96 -13.29 21.05
N GLU A 188 20.21 -12.92 22.09
CA GLU A 188 19.07 -13.71 22.56
C GLU A 188 17.96 -13.72 21.50
N ALA A 189 17.63 -12.56 20.94
CA ALA A 189 16.67 -12.45 19.85
C ALA A 189 17.08 -13.33 18.64
N ARG A 190 18.36 -13.35 18.29
CA ARG A 190 18.91 -14.18 17.21
C ARG A 190 18.78 -15.68 17.49
N GLU A 191 19.11 -16.11 18.71
CA GLU A 191 19.06 -17.52 19.12
C GLU A 191 17.61 -18.04 19.17
N LEU A 192 16.69 -17.26 19.75
CA LEU A 192 15.26 -17.60 19.77
C LEU A 192 14.67 -17.66 18.35
N TRP A 193 15.06 -16.74 17.47
CA TRP A 193 14.63 -16.77 16.07
C TRP A 193 15.14 -18.02 15.34
N ALA A 194 16.40 -18.41 15.54
CA ALA A 194 16.95 -19.63 14.96
C ALA A 194 16.22 -20.90 15.45
N GLN A 195 15.87 -20.96 16.74
CA GLN A 195 15.09 -22.08 17.29
C GLN A 195 13.70 -22.18 16.65
N LEU A 196 13.02 -21.05 16.46
CA LEU A 196 11.72 -21.01 15.77
C LEU A 196 11.82 -21.46 14.31
N GLN A 197 12.91 -21.11 13.61
CA GLN A 197 13.16 -21.51 12.23
C GLN A 197 13.41 -23.00 12.05
N VAL A 198 13.99 -23.67 13.05
CA VAL A 198 14.28 -25.11 12.99
C VAL A 198 13.12 -25.93 13.54
N GLY A 199 12.50 -25.48 14.63
CA GLY A 199 11.51 -26.26 15.38
C GLY A 199 10.06 -26.04 14.93
N ALA A 200 9.66 -24.80 14.68
CA ALA A 200 8.24 -24.44 14.48
C ALA A 200 7.91 -24.21 13.01
N ILE A 201 8.72 -23.44 12.29
CA ILE A 201 8.42 -23.04 10.91
C ILE A 201 8.28 -24.25 9.95
N PRO A 202 9.17 -25.26 9.98
CA PRO A 202 9.04 -26.45 9.14
C PRO A 202 7.87 -27.36 9.53
N SER A 203 7.37 -27.28 10.77
CA SER A 203 6.25 -28.09 11.24
C SER A 203 4.87 -27.56 10.81
N VAL A 204 4.83 -26.34 10.26
CA VAL A 204 3.61 -25.68 9.74
C VAL A 204 3.60 -25.65 8.20
N LEU A 205 4.68 -26.11 7.56
CA LEU A 205 4.84 -26.30 6.11
C LEU A 205 4.46 -27.73 5.71
#